data_AF-A0A2G8JZJ0-F1
#
_entry.id   AF-A0A2G8JZJ0-F1
#
_cell.length_a   1.000
_cell.length_b   1.000
_cell.length_c   1.000
_cell.angle_alpha   90.00
_cell.angle_beta   90.00
_cell.angle_gamma   90.00
#
_symmetry.space_group_name_H-M   'P 1'
#
loop_
_entity.id
_entity.type
_entity.pdbx_description
1 polymer ?
#
loop_
_entity_poly.entity_id
_entity_poly.type
_entity_poly.pdbx_seq_one_letter_code
_entity_poly.pdbx_strand_id
1 'polypeptide(L)'
;MPSPSDTDPLTFGAFDYCIFIGLLSIHALLGIYHALRRDRYKTAREFLLENRSINPIPVALSVLVSTMTSITYLGVPAETYIYGPTFWLMALNKPLVALIVARTFVPIFYRLKVTTIYEYLELRFGKLMSICGATLNFLFILLCTGILVYAPALALTTVTGIKLSYSVAFVGVTCSFYTTLGGAKAVMWTNVFQTMIMLTAFTSTLTVGAVMVGGIDAIRDVMNTHKIRLSNFSPNPTVRISFWSCFIGGTFIGLSAVA
;
A
#
# COMPACT_ATOMS: atom_id res chain seq x y z
N MET A 1 -9.78 -30.02 19.41
CA MET A 1 -9.60 -28.61 19.81
C MET A 1 -8.48 -28.58 20.84
N PRO A 2 -7.33 -27.95 20.56
CA PRO A 2 -6.30 -27.76 21.57
C PRO A 2 -6.76 -26.67 22.56
N SER A 3 -6.40 -26.84 23.83
CA SER A 3 -6.69 -25.95 24.96
C SER A 3 -6.05 -24.57 24.79
N PRO A 4 -6.66 -23.49 25.33
CA PRO A 4 -6.20 -22.11 25.11
C PRO A 4 -5.06 -21.67 26.05
N SER A 5 -4.24 -22.60 26.57
CA SER A 5 -3.26 -22.31 27.63
C SER A 5 -1.78 -22.55 27.27
N ASP A 6 -1.44 -23.04 26.07
CA ASP A 6 -0.04 -23.27 25.64
C ASP A 6 0.28 -22.48 24.37
N THR A 7 -0.02 -21.18 24.36
CA THR A 7 0.64 -20.27 23.42
C THR A 7 1.84 -19.69 24.14
N ASP A 8 3.04 -20.22 23.86
CA ASP A 8 4.28 -19.50 24.13
C ASP A 8 4.08 -18.04 23.70
N PRO A 9 4.46 -17.05 24.52
CA PRO A 9 4.33 -15.66 24.10
C PRO A 9 5.06 -15.53 22.76
N LEU A 10 4.40 -14.95 21.75
CA LEU A 10 4.98 -14.62 20.45
C LEU A 10 6.10 -13.59 20.65
N THR A 11 7.22 -14.01 21.22
CA THR A 11 8.41 -13.22 21.45
C THR A 11 9.31 -13.40 20.24
N PHE A 12 9.65 -12.28 19.61
CA PHE A 12 10.61 -12.26 18.51
C PHE A 12 11.91 -12.90 18.98
N GLY A 13 12.39 -13.89 18.24
CA GLY A 13 13.72 -14.43 18.46
C GLY A 13 14.77 -13.37 18.15
N ALA A 14 16.00 -13.57 18.64
CA ALA A 14 17.12 -12.68 18.29
C ALA A 14 17.30 -12.52 16.76
N PHE A 15 16.96 -13.57 16.01
CA PHE A 15 16.97 -13.58 14.55
C PHE A 15 15.93 -12.62 13.94
N ASP A 16 14.70 -12.61 14.47
CA ASP A 16 13.63 -11.75 13.96
C ASP A 16 13.91 -10.28 14.25
N TYR A 17 14.54 -9.98 15.41
CA TYR A 17 15.06 -8.64 15.72
C TYR A 17 16.15 -8.20 14.74
N CYS A 18 17.09 -9.09 14.39
CA CYS A 18 18.11 -8.79 13.39
C CYS A 18 17.49 -8.48 12.02
N ILE A 19 16.47 -9.23 11.60
CA ILE A 19 15.75 -8.96 10.34
C ILE A 19 15.04 -7.61 10.40
N PHE A 20 14.33 -7.32 11.49
CA PHE A 20 13.58 -6.07 11.65
C PHE A 20 14.50 -4.85 11.64
N ILE A 21 15.58 -4.87 12.44
CA ILE A 21 16.57 -3.81 12.49
C ILE A 21 17.30 -3.69 11.14
N GLY A 22 17.64 -4.81 10.52
CA GLY A 22 18.23 -4.84 9.19
C GLY A 22 17.35 -4.18 8.14
N LEU A 23 16.05 -4.46 8.15
CA LEU A 23 15.08 -3.91 7.21
C LEU A 23 14.91 -2.39 7.39
N LEU A 24 14.78 -1.92 8.64
CA LEU A 24 14.75 -0.48 8.95
C LEU A 24 16.06 0.21 8.55
N SER A 25 17.20 -0.43 8.80
CA SER A 25 18.52 0.10 8.46
C SER A 25 18.70 0.20 6.95
N ILE A 26 18.28 -0.80 6.18
CA ILE A 26 18.34 -0.76 4.71
C ILE A 26 17.48 0.38 4.15
N HIS A 27 16.27 0.59 4.69
CA HIS A 27 15.43 1.71 4.28
C HIS A 27 16.07 3.07 4.61
N ALA A 28 16.61 3.22 5.81
CA ALA A 28 17.32 4.43 6.22
C ALA A 28 18.59 4.66 5.37
N LEU A 29 19.38 3.61 5.11
CA LEU A 29 20.59 3.66 4.31
C LEU A 29 20.30 3.98 2.84
N LEU A 30 19.23 3.43 2.25
CA LEU A 30 18.80 3.78 0.90
C LEU A 30 18.37 5.25 0.81
N GLY A 31 17.64 5.74 1.82
CA GLY A 31 17.28 7.16 1.95
C GLY A 31 18.52 8.05 2.03
N ILE A 32 19.48 7.72 2.89
CA ILE A 32 20.73 8.47 3.10
C ILE A 32 21.64 8.38 1.88
N TYR A 33 21.81 7.20 1.28
CA TYR A 33 22.65 6.99 0.10
C TYR A 33 22.18 7.83 -1.08
N HIS A 34 20.87 7.87 -1.34
CA HIS A 34 20.30 8.73 -2.36
C HIS A 34 20.33 10.21 -1.97
N ALA A 35 20.25 10.55 -0.68
CA ALA A 35 20.43 11.92 -0.21
C ALA A 35 21.87 12.44 -0.41
N LEU A 36 22.89 11.59 -0.21
CA LEU A 36 24.30 11.94 -0.35
C LEU A 36 24.76 11.99 -1.81
N ARG A 37 24.19 11.17 -2.69
CA ARG A 37 24.45 11.19 -4.14
C ARG A 37 23.64 12.24 -4.91
N ARG A 38 22.92 13.14 -4.22
CA ARG A 38 22.21 14.24 -4.86
C ARG A 38 23.20 15.30 -5.35
N ASP A 39 23.20 15.57 -6.66
CA ASP A 39 23.44 16.92 -7.13
C ASP A 39 22.32 17.81 -6.57
N ARG A 40 22.69 18.96 -6.00
CA ARG A 40 21.75 19.86 -5.31
C ARG A 40 20.65 20.30 -6.28
N TYR A 41 19.44 19.76 -6.13
CA TYR A 41 18.25 20.23 -6.84
C TYR A 41 18.10 21.74 -6.59
N LYS A 42 18.07 22.54 -7.65
CA LYS A 42 18.00 24.01 -7.55
C LYS A 42 16.56 24.50 -7.51
N THR A 43 15.56 23.64 -7.77
CA THR A 43 14.15 24.05 -7.86
C THR A 43 13.17 22.97 -7.37
N ALA A 44 12.07 23.36 -6.72
CA ALA A 44 11.00 22.46 -6.26
C ALA A 44 10.41 21.58 -7.40
N ARG A 45 10.44 22.10 -8.63
CA ARG A 45 10.03 21.37 -9.82
C ARG A 45 10.98 20.21 -10.15
N GLU A 46 12.27 20.36 -9.90
CA GLU A 46 13.24 19.27 -10.08
C GLU A 46 13.14 18.24 -8.95
N PHE A 47 12.78 18.68 -7.74
CA PHE A 47 12.48 17.80 -6.61
C PHE A 47 11.24 16.92 -6.86
N LEU A 48 10.21 17.47 -7.53
CA LEU A 48 8.94 16.78 -7.81
C LEU A 48 8.90 16.03 -9.14
N LEU A 49 9.53 16.55 -10.20
CA LEU A 49 9.40 16.02 -11.59
C LEU A 49 10.67 15.36 -12.14
N GLU A 50 11.75 15.34 -11.35
CA GLU A 50 13.04 14.70 -11.63
C GLU A 50 13.26 14.30 -13.10
N ASN A 51 13.76 15.26 -13.89
CA ASN A 51 14.28 15.14 -15.26
C ASN A 51 13.61 14.16 -16.25
N ARG A 52 12.29 13.86 -16.14
CA ARG A 52 11.44 13.11 -17.13
C ARG A 52 12.03 11.84 -17.79
N SER A 53 13.15 11.31 -17.33
CA SER A 53 13.98 10.27 -17.98
C SER A 53 14.12 9.04 -17.08
N ILE A 54 13.20 8.89 -16.13
CA ILE A 54 13.17 7.74 -15.24
C ILE A 54 12.58 6.54 -15.99
N ASN A 55 13.18 5.37 -15.81
CA ASN A 55 12.70 4.11 -16.35
C ASN A 55 11.25 3.85 -15.86
N PRO A 56 10.30 3.49 -16.74
CA PRO A 56 8.89 3.31 -16.38
C PRO A 56 8.65 2.21 -15.33
N ILE A 57 9.53 1.22 -15.23
CA ILE A 57 9.34 0.08 -14.32
C ILE A 57 9.41 0.51 -12.84
N PRO A 58 10.49 1.17 -12.34
CA PRO A 58 10.54 1.72 -10.99
C PRO A 58 9.38 2.64 -10.63
N VAL A 59 8.91 3.45 -11.59
CA VAL A 59 7.78 4.37 -11.38
C VAL A 59 6.50 3.58 -11.15
N ALA A 60 6.22 2.58 -11.99
CA ALA A 60 5.04 1.72 -11.85
C ALA A 60 5.05 0.96 -10.52
N LEU A 61 6.19 0.36 -10.15
CA LEU A 61 6.33 -0.36 -8.88
C LEU A 61 6.14 0.56 -7.68
N SER A 62 6.69 1.78 -7.73
CA SER A 62 6.50 2.77 -6.67
C SER A 62 5.04 3.19 -6.53
N VAL A 63 4.33 3.42 -7.64
CA VAL A 63 2.90 3.74 -7.61
C VAL A 63 2.11 2.57 -7.02
N LEU A 64 2.42 1.32 -7.41
CA LEU A 64 1.77 0.13 -6.86
C LEU A 64 1.92 0.06 -5.34
N VAL A 65 3.14 0.18 -4.81
CA VAL A 65 3.39 0.14 -3.36
C VAL A 65 2.70 1.28 -2.63
N SER A 66 2.73 2.50 -3.17
CA SER A 66 2.06 3.65 -2.56
C SER A 66 0.53 3.48 -2.48
N THR A 67 -0.08 2.70 -3.39
CA THR A 67 -1.51 2.40 -3.33
C THR A 67 -1.86 1.23 -2.40
N MET A 68 -0.86 0.46 -1.96
CA MET A 68 -1.05 -0.63 -1.01
C MET A 68 -0.99 -0.11 0.42
N THR A 69 -2.02 -0.42 1.21
CA THR A 69 -2.09 -0.07 2.62
C THR A 69 -2.10 -1.33 3.49
N SER A 70 -1.75 -1.20 4.77
CA SER A 70 -1.85 -2.29 5.76
C SER A 70 -3.27 -2.89 5.84
N ILE A 71 -4.29 -2.07 5.53
CA ILE A 71 -5.69 -2.51 5.42
C ILE A 71 -5.86 -3.56 4.34
N THR A 72 -5.15 -3.44 3.22
CA THR A 72 -5.24 -4.44 2.15
C THR A 72 -4.55 -5.75 2.56
N TYR A 73 -3.41 -5.66 3.23
CA TYR A 73 -2.64 -6.85 3.64
C TYR A 73 -3.29 -7.67 4.75
N LEU A 74 -3.87 -7.02 5.76
CA LEU A 74 -4.51 -7.71 6.89
C LEU A 74 -6.02 -7.81 6.72
N GLY A 75 -6.65 -6.79 6.13
CA GLY A 75 -8.10 -6.71 5.99
C GLY A 75 -8.65 -7.66 4.91
N VAL A 76 -7.95 -7.84 3.78
CA VAL A 76 -8.47 -8.71 2.70
C VAL A 76 -8.51 -10.19 3.10
N PRO A 77 -7.48 -10.77 3.74
CA PRO A 77 -7.57 -12.13 4.26
C PRO A 77 -8.62 -12.28 5.35
N ALA A 78 -8.74 -11.31 6.27
CA ALA A 78 -9.75 -11.33 7.32
C ALA A 78 -11.18 -11.29 6.74
N GLU A 79 -11.42 -10.43 5.76
CA GLU A 79 -12.69 -10.35 5.04
C GLU A 79 -13.00 -11.66 4.30
N THR A 80 -11.99 -12.25 3.65
CA THR A 80 -12.12 -13.53 2.94
C THR A 80 -12.41 -14.68 3.89
N TYR A 81 -11.84 -14.66 5.10
CA TYR A 81 -12.06 -15.67 6.13
C TYR A 81 -13.50 -15.63 6.68
N ILE A 82 -14.05 -14.44 6.91
CA ILE A 82 -15.39 -14.28 7.50
C ILE A 82 -16.50 -14.39 6.44
N TYR A 83 -16.32 -13.78 5.26
CA TYR A 83 -17.39 -13.60 4.26
C TYR A 83 -17.17 -14.39 2.98
N GLY A 84 -16.06 -15.13 2.86
CA GLY A 84 -15.72 -15.95 1.70
C GLY A 84 -14.89 -15.22 0.62
N PRO A 85 -14.43 -15.94 -0.41
CA PRO A 85 -13.39 -15.44 -1.31
C PRO A 85 -13.85 -14.42 -2.33
N THR A 86 -15.16 -14.14 -2.47
CA THR A 86 -15.74 -13.25 -3.50
C THR A 86 -15.02 -11.91 -3.64
N PHE A 87 -14.38 -11.41 -2.57
CA PHE A 87 -13.56 -10.20 -2.57
C PHE A 87 -12.40 -10.23 -3.58
N TRP A 88 -11.89 -11.41 -3.98
CA TRP A 88 -10.81 -11.54 -4.98
C TRP A 88 -11.14 -10.84 -6.31
N LEU A 89 -12.43 -10.71 -6.65
CA LEU A 89 -12.89 -10.01 -7.84
C LEU A 89 -12.49 -8.51 -7.86
N MET A 90 -12.28 -7.88 -6.70
CA MET A 90 -11.76 -6.51 -6.65
C MET A 90 -10.32 -6.40 -7.18
N ALA A 91 -9.54 -7.49 -7.16
CA ALA A 91 -8.19 -7.50 -7.73
C ALA A 91 -8.24 -7.39 -9.26
N LEU A 92 -9.21 -8.03 -9.93
CA LEU A 92 -9.39 -7.97 -11.39
C LEU A 92 -9.71 -6.57 -11.90
N ASN A 93 -10.21 -5.69 -11.02
CA ASN A 93 -10.58 -4.33 -11.37
C ASN A 93 -9.37 -3.38 -11.44
N LYS A 94 -8.34 -3.62 -10.63
CA LYS A 94 -7.12 -2.79 -10.59
C LYS A 94 -6.45 -2.57 -11.97
N PRO A 95 -6.25 -3.59 -12.83
CA PRO A 95 -5.71 -3.35 -14.18
C PRO A 95 -6.64 -2.56 -15.09
N LEU A 96 -7.96 -2.69 -14.92
CA LEU A 96 -8.95 -1.93 -15.70
C LEU A 96 -8.90 -0.44 -15.35
N VAL A 97 -8.84 -0.10 -14.06
CA VAL A 97 -8.64 1.27 -13.59
C VAL A 97 -7.33 1.84 -14.12
N ALA A 98 -6.24 1.07 -14.06
CA ALA A 98 -4.94 1.49 -14.60
C ALA A 98 -5.02 1.80 -16.10
N LEU A 99 -5.74 0.99 -16.89
CA LEU A 99 -5.94 1.21 -18.33
C LEU A 99 -6.74 2.51 -18.60
N ILE A 100 -7.81 2.75 -17.84
CA ILE A 100 -8.62 3.97 -17.97
C ILE A 100 -7.76 5.21 -17.65
N VAL A 101 -6.99 5.16 -16.56
CA VAL A 101 -6.09 6.26 -16.18
C VAL A 101 -5.02 6.50 -17.24
N ALA A 102 -4.38 5.43 -17.73
CA ALA A 102 -3.33 5.52 -18.75
C ALA A 102 -3.83 6.10 -20.08
N ARG A 103 -5.06 5.76 -20.49
CA ARG A 103 -5.60 6.18 -21.79
C ARG A 103 -6.32 7.53 -21.75
N THR A 104 -6.90 7.90 -20.61
CA THR A 104 -7.72 9.12 -20.49
C THR A 104 -6.98 10.22 -19.73
N PHE A 105 -6.50 9.95 -18.53
CA PHE A 105 -5.97 10.98 -17.63
C PHE A 105 -4.51 11.35 -17.94
N VAL A 106 -3.64 10.36 -18.16
CA VAL A 106 -2.22 10.58 -18.47
C VAL A 106 -2.00 11.50 -19.69
N PRO A 107 -2.65 11.32 -20.86
CA PRO A 107 -2.42 12.20 -22.00
C PRO A 107 -2.90 13.64 -21.75
N ILE A 108 -3.96 13.83 -20.96
CA ILE A 108 -4.44 15.17 -20.59
C ILE A 108 -3.38 15.87 -19.75
N PHE A 109 -2.92 15.26 -18.66
CA PHE A 109 -1.91 15.86 -17.79
C PHE A 109 -0.58 16.11 -18.52
N TYR A 110 -0.16 15.19 -19.39
CA TYR A 110 1.07 15.35 -20.15
C TYR A 110 1.01 16.51 -21.15
N ARG A 111 -0.13 16.72 -21.82
CA ARG A 111 -0.36 17.84 -22.76
C ARG A 111 -0.38 19.19 -22.05
N LEU A 112 -1.02 19.28 -20.89
CA LEU A 112 -1.09 20.53 -20.12
C LEU A 112 0.22 20.85 -19.38
N LYS A 113 1.20 19.92 -19.34
CA LYS A 113 2.48 20.06 -18.61
C LYS A 113 2.32 20.43 -17.13
N VAL A 114 1.14 20.15 -16.57
CA VAL A 114 0.84 20.34 -15.16
C VAL A 114 1.60 19.35 -14.31
N THR A 115 1.93 19.79 -13.11
CA THR A 115 2.79 19.06 -12.17
C THR A 115 1.98 18.44 -11.05
N THR A 116 0.83 19.04 -10.74
CA THR A 116 -0.10 18.60 -9.70
C THR A 116 -1.52 18.58 -10.25
N ILE A 117 -2.38 17.72 -9.68
CA ILE A 117 -3.81 17.65 -10.04
C ILE A 117 -4.53 18.96 -9.67
N TYR A 118 -4.06 19.65 -8.63
CA TYR A 118 -4.60 20.95 -8.19
C TYR A 118 -4.34 22.06 -9.21
N GLU A 119 -3.20 22.04 -9.91
CA GLU A 119 -2.91 22.96 -11.01
C GLU A 119 -3.90 22.77 -12.17
N TYR A 120 -4.31 21.53 -12.45
CA TYR A 120 -5.39 21.26 -13.40
C TYR A 120 -6.75 21.79 -12.91
N LEU A 121 -7.07 21.60 -11.62
CA LEU A 121 -8.28 22.17 -11.01
C LEU A 121 -8.30 23.70 -11.09
N GLU A 122 -7.16 24.36 -10.89
CA GLU A 122 -7.03 25.81 -10.98
C GLU A 122 -7.31 26.31 -12.40
N LEU A 123 -6.74 25.65 -13.41
CA LEU A 123 -6.96 26.00 -14.82
C LEU A 123 -8.42 25.77 -15.26
N ARG A 124 -9.11 24.78 -14.69
CA ARG A 124 -10.47 24.41 -15.11
C ARG A 124 -11.59 25.11 -14.32
N PHE A 125 -11.42 25.25 -13.01
CA PHE A 125 -12.47 25.71 -12.07
C PHE A 125 -12.05 26.96 -11.27
N GLY A 126 -10.83 27.46 -11.48
CA GLY A 126 -10.30 28.62 -10.78
C GLY A 126 -9.58 28.29 -9.48
N LYS A 127 -8.87 29.29 -8.95
CA LYS A 127 -7.97 29.18 -7.81
C LYS A 127 -8.64 28.73 -6.50
N LEU A 128 -9.89 29.14 -6.27
CA LEU A 128 -10.64 28.76 -5.07
C LEU A 128 -10.81 27.24 -4.97
N MET A 129 -11.22 26.60 -6.06
CA MET A 129 -11.45 25.15 -6.09
C MET A 129 -10.15 24.36 -5.90
N SER A 130 -9.06 24.86 -6.48
CA SER A 130 -7.71 24.29 -6.30
C SER A 130 -7.27 24.33 -4.84
N ILE A 131 -7.40 25.47 -4.17
CA ILE A 131 -7.02 25.63 -2.75
C ILE A 131 -7.90 24.75 -1.85
N CYS A 132 -9.23 24.74 -2.08
CA CYS A 132 -10.14 23.89 -1.31
C CYS A 132 -9.79 22.41 -1.46
N GLY A 133 -9.58 21.94 -2.69
CA GLY A 133 -9.19 20.57 -2.98
C GLY A 133 -7.86 20.18 -2.33
N ALA A 134 -6.83 21.03 -2.48
CA ALA A 134 -5.52 20.80 -1.89
C ALA A 134 -5.59 20.76 -0.36
N THR A 135 -6.36 21.65 0.27
CA THR A 135 -6.51 21.72 1.74
C THR A 135 -7.25 20.50 2.28
N LEU A 136 -8.36 20.10 1.65
CA LEU A 136 -9.11 18.91 2.05
C LEU A 136 -8.28 17.65 1.93
N ASN A 137 -7.58 17.47 0.80
CA ASN A 137 -6.71 16.33 0.61
C ASN A 137 -5.51 16.33 1.57
N PHE A 138 -4.92 17.50 1.84
CA PHE A 138 -3.86 17.62 2.84
C PHE A 138 -4.33 17.17 4.22
N LEU A 139 -5.51 17.61 4.66
CA LEU A 139 -6.10 17.19 5.94
C LEU A 139 -6.38 15.69 5.95
N PHE A 140 -6.92 15.14 4.86
CA PHE A 140 -7.18 13.72 4.72
C PHE A 140 -5.89 12.89 4.83
N ILE A 141 -4.85 13.25 4.07
CA ILE A 141 -3.55 12.55 4.12
C ILE A 141 -2.92 12.68 5.50
N LEU A 142 -3.03 13.84 6.17
CA LEU A 142 -2.51 14.04 7.52
C LEU A 142 -3.15 13.05 8.52
N LEU A 143 -4.47 12.92 8.48
CA LEU A 143 -5.21 11.99 9.34
C LEU A 143 -4.88 10.52 9.01
N CYS A 144 -4.87 10.16 7.72
CA CYS A 144 -4.53 8.82 7.28
C CYS A 144 -3.09 8.43 7.64
N THR A 145 -2.13 9.35 7.51
CA THR A 145 -0.73 9.09 7.85
C THR A 145 -0.56 8.80 9.34
N GLY A 146 -1.30 9.48 10.22
CA GLY A 146 -1.31 9.17 11.66
C GLY A 146 -1.75 7.73 11.96
N ILE A 147 -2.83 7.27 11.31
CA ILE A 147 -3.33 5.90 11.42
C ILE A 147 -2.31 4.91 10.85
N LEU A 148 -1.68 5.24 9.71
CA LEU A 148 -0.69 4.39 9.07
C LEU A 148 0.60 4.24 9.90
N VAL A 149 1.04 5.28 10.61
CA VAL A 149 2.20 5.24 11.53
C VAL A 149 1.87 4.45 12.80
N TYR A 150 0.60 4.42 13.21
CA TYR A 150 0.17 3.66 14.38
C TYR A 150 0.37 2.14 14.21
N ALA A 151 0.10 1.58 13.03
CA ALA A 151 0.24 0.14 12.77
C ALA A 151 1.67 -0.41 13.02
N PRO A 152 2.74 0.14 12.42
CA PRO A 152 4.11 -0.29 12.71
C PRO A 152 4.55 0.04 14.14
N ALA A 153 4.04 1.13 14.75
CA ALA A 153 4.33 1.45 16.14
C ALA A 153 3.68 0.46 17.13
N LEU A 154 2.47 0.00 16.84
CA LEU A 154 1.81 -1.05 17.59
C LEU A 154 2.57 -2.37 17.46
N ALA A 155 2.95 -2.74 16.24
CA ALA A 155 3.80 -3.92 16.01
C ALA A 155 5.13 -3.80 16.77
N LEU A 156 5.79 -2.64 16.77
CA LEU A 156 7.02 -2.41 17.53
C LEU A 156 6.80 -2.55 19.04
N THR A 157 5.66 -2.08 19.54
CA THR A 157 5.29 -2.16 20.96
C THR A 157 5.02 -3.60 21.39
N THR A 158 4.33 -4.39 20.57
CA THR A 158 4.06 -5.80 20.87
C THR A 158 5.33 -6.64 20.93
N VAL A 159 6.36 -6.26 20.17
CA VAL A 159 7.61 -7.03 20.13
C VAL A 159 8.61 -6.56 21.18
N THR A 160 8.87 -5.25 21.28
CA THR A 160 9.88 -4.69 22.21
C THR A 160 9.38 -4.52 23.65
N GLY A 161 8.06 -4.53 23.87
CA GLY A 161 7.47 -4.20 25.17
C GLY A 161 7.60 -2.72 25.57
N ILE A 162 8.13 -1.86 24.69
CA ILE A 162 8.25 -0.41 24.93
C ILE A 162 6.86 0.23 24.90
N LYS A 163 6.61 1.25 25.74
CA LYS A 163 5.34 1.99 25.72
C LYS A 163 5.07 2.57 24.33
N LEU A 164 3.82 2.44 23.89
CA LEU A 164 3.34 2.84 22.56
C LEU A 164 3.73 4.28 22.16
N SER A 165 3.70 5.22 23.11
CA SER A 165 4.06 6.62 22.84
C SER A 165 5.50 6.79 22.34
N TYR A 166 6.46 6.03 22.89
CA TYR A 166 7.85 6.09 22.44
C TYR A 166 8.04 5.40 21.09
N SER A 167 7.33 4.28 20.86
CA SER A 167 7.34 3.57 19.57
C SER A 167 6.82 4.45 18.43
N VAL A 168 5.71 5.18 18.65
CA VAL A 168 5.15 6.12 17.67
C VAL A 168 6.14 7.25 17.37
N ALA A 169 6.75 7.84 18.40
CA ALA A 169 7.74 8.89 18.22
C ALA A 169 8.95 8.41 17.42
N PHE A 170 9.47 7.22 17.74
CA PHE A 170 10.63 6.64 17.06
C PHE A 170 10.36 6.35 15.57
N VAL A 171 9.24 5.69 15.26
CA VAL A 171 8.84 5.40 13.88
C VAL A 171 8.57 6.69 13.10
N GLY A 172 7.88 7.65 13.71
CA GLY A 172 7.56 8.94 13.09
C GLY A 172 8.80 9.77 12.76
N VAL A 173 9.76 9.86 13.68
CA VAL A 173 11.03 10.58 13.47
C VAL A 173 11.85 9.91 12.39
N THR A 174 12.03 8.58 12.46
CA THR A 174 12.79 7.82 11.46
C THR A 174 12.16 7.97 10.07
N CYS A 175 10.82 7.89 10.00
CA CYS A 175 10.07 8.05 8.75
C CYS A 175 10.23 9.44 8.14
N SER A 176 10.07 10.47 8.97
CA SER A 176 10.24 11.86 8.53
C SER A 176 11.67 12.13 8.08
N PHE A 177 12.66 11.59 8.79
CA PHE A 177 14.08 11.78 8.48
C PHE A 177 14.44 11.19 7.12
N TYR A 178 14.14 9.91 6.86
CA TYR A 178 14.49 9.28 5.58
C TYR A 178 13.72 9.91 4.41
N THR A 179 12.46 10.32 4.63
CA THR A 179 11.63 10.93 3.58
C THR A 179 12.14 12.33 3.20
N THR A 180 12.51 13.13 4.21
CA THR A 180 13.01 14.50 3.99
C THR A 180 14.37 14.49 3.29
N LEU A 181 15.27 13.58 3.69
CA LEU A 181 16.60 13.45 3.09
C LEU A 181 16.53 12.88 1.67
N GLY A 182 15.74 11.82 1.47
CA GLY A 182 15.71 11.07 0.23
C GLY A 182 14.99 11.78 -0.93
N GLY A 183 13.90 12.49 -0.65
CA GLY A 183 13.01 13.07 -1.66
C GLY A 183 12.40 12.05 -2.65
N ALA A 184 11.74 12.54 -3.70
CA ALA A 184 10.91 11.70 -4.57
C ALA A 184 11.65 10.49 -5.19
N LYS A 185 12.90 10.68 -5.64
CA LYS A 185 13.73 9.60 -6.20
C LYS A 185 14.01 8.48 -5.19
N ALA A 186 14.45 8.87 -4.00
CA ALA A 186 14.82 7.88 -2.99
C ALA A 186 13.57 7.12 -2.53
N VAL A 187 12.45 7.83 -2.35
CA VAL A 187 11.16 7.21 -2.01
C VAL A 187 10.75 6.19 -3.08
N MET A 188 10.94 6.51 -4.35
CA MET A 188 10.67 5.56 -5.44
C MET A 188 11.56 4.31 -5.34
N TRP A 189 12.86 4.47 -5.12
CA TRP A 189 13.78 3.32 -5.00
C TRP A 189 13.55 2.50 -3.72
N THR A 190 13.23 3.14 -2.59
CA THR A 190 12.82 2.44 -1.38
C THR A 190 11.53 1.67 -1.62
N ASN A 191 10.58 2.22 -2.40
CA ASN A 191 9.35 1.50 -2.75
C ASN A 191 9.61 0.30 -3.66
N VAL A 192 10.57 0.37 -4.59
CA VAL A 192 10.98 -0.80 -5.39
C VAL A 192 11.51 -1.91 -4.49
N PHE A 193 12.40 -1.58 -3.55
CA PHE A 193 12.92 -2.55 -2.59
C PHE A 193 11.80 -3.12 -1.69
N GLN A 194 10.90 -2.25 -1.21
CA GLN A 194 9.73 -2.62 -0.44
C GLN A 194 8.80 -3.56 -1.20
N THR A 195 8.65 -3.38 -2.52
CA THR A 195 7.85 -4.30 -3.37
C THR A 195 8.41 -5.72 -3.31
N MET A 196 9.74 -5.86 -3.40
CA MET A 196 10.40 -7.17 -3.37
C MET A 196 10.20 -7.86 -2.03
N ILE A 197 10.39 -7.11 -0.93
CA ILE A 197 10.12 -7.61 0.42
C ILE A 197 8.67 -8.08 0.53
N MET A 198 7.71 -7.24 0.13
CA MET A 198 6.29 -7.54 0.22
C MET A 198 5.92 -8.80 -0.57
N LEU A 199 6.48 -8.97 -1.77
CA LEU A 199 6.27 -10.17 -2.59
C LEU A 199 6.83 -11.43 -1.91
N THR A 200 8.05 -11.36 -1.36
CA THR A 200 8.65 -12.49 -0.64
C THR A 200 7.87 -12.84 0.62
N ALA A 201 7.46 -11.86 1.42
CA ALA A 201 6.67 -12.08 2.64
C ALA A 201 5.28 -12.66 2.32
N PHE A 202 4.64 -12.20 1.24
CA PHE A 202 3.35 -12.72 0.83
C PHE A 202 3.44 -14.17 0.32
N THR A 203 4.41 -14.46 -0.55
CA THR A 203 4.62 -15.80 -1.09
C THR A 203 5.08 -16.80 -0.01
N SER A 204 5.93 -16.39 0.93
CA SER A 204 6.33 -17.24 2.06
C SER A 204 5.14 -17.57 2.96
N THR A 205 4.31 -16.58 3.29
CA THR A 205 3.11 -16.77 4.12
C THR A 205 2.12 -17.72 3.47
N LEU A 206 1.87 -17.57 2.17
CA LEU A 206 1.00 -18.48 1.41
C LEU A 206 1.55 -19.91 1.39
N THR A 207 2.86 -20.08 1.21
CA THR A 207 3.51 -21.40 1.15
C THR A 207 3.42 -22.11 2.50
N VAL A 208 3.78 -21.43 3.59
CA VAL A 208 3.68 -21.99 4.95
C VAL A 208 2.23 -22.31 5.30
N GLY A 209 1.30 -21.40 4.99
CA GLY A 209 -0.13 -21.63 5.19
C GLY A 209 -0.64 -22.87 4.43
N ALA A 210 -0.22 -23.05 3.17
CA ALA A 210 -0.60 -24.22 2.38
C ALA A 210 -0.03 -25.52 2.95
N VAL A 211 1.23 -25.51 3.41
CA VAL A 211 1.87 -26.68 4.04
C VAL A 211 1.16 -27.06 5.33
N MET A 212 0.78 -26.10 6.18
CA MET A 212 0.08 -26.36 7.44
C MET A 212 -1.31 -26.99 7.25
N VAL A 213 -1.97 -26.74 6.12
CA VAL A 213 -3.29 -27.30 5.79
C VAL A 213 -3.19 -28.70 5.16
N GLY A 214 -1.99 -29.19 4.84
CA GLY A 214 -1.78 -30.48 4.18
C GLY A 214 -1.58 -30.39 2.66
N GLY A 215 -1.25 -29.20 2.15
CA GLY A 215 -0.94 -28.95 0.74
C GLY A 215 -2.11 -28.39 -0.07
N ILE A 216 -1.84 -28.16 -1.37
CA ILE A 216 -2.81 -27.58 -2.31
C ILE A 216 -4.02 -28.50 -2.52
N ASP A 217 -3.82 -29.81 -2.42
CA ASP A 217 -4.89 -30.80 -2.59
C ASP A 217 -5.91 -30.72 -1.46
N ALA A 218 -5.46 -30.56 -0.21
CA ALA A 218 -6.35 -30.35 0.94
C ALA A 218 -7.16 -29.05 0.81
N ILE A 219 -6.54 -27.97 0.29
CA ILE A 219 -7.25 -26.72 0.00
C ILE A 219 -8.33 -26.92 -1.06
N ARG A 220 -8.01 -27.69 -2.12
CA ARG A 220 -8.94 -27.99 -3.20
C ARG A 220 -10.13 -28.82 -2.72
N ASP A 221 -9.89 -29.80 -1.86
CA ASP A 221 -10.94 -30.62 -1.26
C ASP A 221 -11.86 -29.79 -0.38
N VAL A 222 -11.31 -28.94 0.49
CA VAL A 222 -12.11 -28.01 1.32
C VAL A 222 -12.96 -27.08 0.45
N MET A 223 -12.42 -26.57 -0.66
CA MET A 223 -13.14 -25.74 -1.62
C MET A 223 -14.34 -26.46 -2.23
N ASN A 224 -14.15 -27.73 -2.62
CA ASN A 224 -15.18 -28.57 -3.21
C ASN A 224 -16.26 -28.96 -2.19
N THR A 225 -15.86 -29.31 -0.96
CA THR A 225 -16.77 -29.69 0.13
C THR A 225 -17.65 -28.53 0.57
N HIS A 226 -17.09 -27.32 0.70
CA HIS A 226 -17.84 -26.15 1.16
C HIS A 226 -18.55 -25.39 0.02
N LYS A 227 -18.48 -25.90 -1.23
CA LYS A 227 -19.04 -25.26 -2.44
C LYS A 227 -18.74 -23.76 -2.47
N ILE A 228 -17.49 -23.40 -2.17
CA ILE A 228 -17.10 -22.01 -2.00
C ILE A 228 -17.31 -21.30 -3.35
N ARG A 229 -18.32 -20.44 -3.42
CA ARG A 229 -18.62 -19.70 -4.65
C ARG A 229 -17.57 -18.62 -4.82
N LEU A 230 -16.64 -18.85 -5.74
CA LEU A 230 -15.61 -17.87 -6.13
C LEU A 230 -16.23 -16.58 -6.70
N SER A 231 -17.44 -16.65 -7.26
CA SER A 231 -18.11 -15.51 -7.86
C SER A 231 -19.62 -15.59 -7.67
N ASN A 232 -20.20 -14.58 -7.01
CA ASN A 232 -21.64 -14.40 -6.96
C ASN A 232 -22.05 -13.36 -8.01
N PHE A 233 -22.58 -13.83 -9.14
CA PHE A 233 -23.07 -13.00 -10.25
C PHE A 233 -24.51 -12.49 -10.07
N SER A 234 -25.07 -12.57 -8.86
CA SER A 234 -26.40 -12.06 -8.59
C SER A 234 -26.46 -10.54 -8.82
N PRO A 235 -27.39 -10.04 -9.65
CA PRO A 235 -27.61 -8.60 -9.86
C PRO A 235 -28.41 -7.94 -8.72
N ASN A 236 -28.68 -8.66 -7.62
CA ASN A 236 -29.47 -8.14 -6.51
C ASN A 236 -28.66 -7.13 -5.67
N PRO A 237 -29.08 -5.87 -5.57
CA PRO A 237 -28.37 -4.81 -4.82
C PRO A 237 -28.36 -5.02 -3.30
N THR A 238 -29.20 -5.91 -2.76
CA THR A 238 -29.24 -6.24 -1.33
C THR A 238 -28.08 -7.16 -0.90
N VAL A 239 -27.33 -7.72 -1.85
CA VAL A 239 -26.17 -8.58 -1.57
C VAL A 239 -24.94 -7.70 -1.28
N ARG A 240 -24.35 -7.85 -0.08
CA ARG A 240 -23.21 -7.05 0.42
C ARG A 240 -22.03 -6.97 -0.56
N ILE A 241 -21.67 -8.09 -1.20
CA ILE A 241 -20.59 -8.18 -2.19
C ILE A 241 -21.06 -9.06 -3.36
N SER A 242 -21.38 -8.42 -4.48
CA SER A 242 -21.68 -9.08 -5.76
C SER A 242 -20.58 -8.77 -6.78
N PHE A 243 -20.49 -9.57 -7.85
CA PHE A 243 -19.59 -9.28 -8.97
C PHE A 243 -19.79 -7.84 -9.48
N TRP A 244 -21.04 -7.41 -9.64
CA TRP A 244 -21.39 -6.07 -10.12
C TRP A 244 -20.98 -4.97 -9.14
N SER A 245 -21.21 -5.17 -7.84
CA SER A 245 -20.81 -4.21 -6.81
C SER A 245 -19.28 -4.08 -6.73
N CYS A 246 -18.54 -5.19 -6.83
CA CYS A 246 -17.07 -5.18 -6.85
C CYS A 246 -16.50 -4.55 -8.12
N PHE A 247 -17.10 -4.84 -9.27
CA PHE A 247 -16.60 -4.36 -10.56
C PHE A 247 -16.93 -2.88 -10.75
N ILE A 248 -18.18 -2.46 -10.58
CA ILE A 248 -18.58 -1.06 -10.73
C ILE A 248 -18.04 -0.24 -9.55
N GLY A 249 -18.37 -0.63 -8.32
CA GLY A 249 -17.97 0.10 -7.12
C GLY A 249 -16.45 0.16 -6.95
N GLY A 250 -15.76 -0.96 -7.20
CA GLY A 250 -14.29 -0.98 -7.17
C GLY A 250 -13.65 -0.10 -8.24
N THR A 251 -14.32 0.16 -9.37
CA THR A 251 -13.76 0.99 -10.45
C THR A 251 -13.80 2.44 -10.01
N PHE A 252 -14.92 2.88 -9.44
CA PHE A 252 -15.06 4.22 -8.88
C PHE A 252 -14.10 4.45 -7.71
N ILE A 253 -14.01 3.51 -6.77
CA ILE A 253 -13.07 3.58 -5.64
C ILE A 253 -11.62 3.59 -6.14
N GLY A 254 -11.31 2.77 -7.15
CA GLY A 254 -9.99 2.75 -7.76
C GLY A 254 -9.65 4.06 -8.44
N LEU A 255 -10.60 4.66 -9.16
CA LEU A 255 -10.41 5.95 -9.83
C LEU A 255 -10.24 7.08 -8.82
N SER A 256 -11.03 7.10 -7.74
CA SER A 256 -10.91 8.11 -6.67
C SER A 256 -9.63 7.99 -5.86
N ALA A 257 -9.00 6.80 -5.82
CA ALA A 257 -7.73 6.61 -5.14
C ALA A 257 -6.53 7.07 -5.97
N VAL A 258 -6.71 7.25 -7.29
CA VAL A 258 -5.65 7.64 -8.24
C VAL A 258 -5.75 9.13 -8.64
N ALA A 259 -6.96 9.69 -8.58
CA ALA A 259 -7.25 11.12 -8.82
C ALA A 259 -7.12 11.96 -7.56
#